data_AF-A0A2U1NEG5-F1
#
_entry.id   AF-A0A2U1NEG5-F1
#
_cell.length_a   1.000
_cell.length_b   1.000
_cell.length_c   1.000
_cell.angle_alpha   90.00
_cell.angle_beta   90.00
_cell.angle_gamma   90.00
#
_symmetry.space_group_name_H-M   'P 1'
#
loop_
_entity.id
_entity.type
_entity.pdbx_description
1 polymer ?
#
loop_
_entity_poly.entity_id
_entity_poly.type
_entity_poly.pdbx_seq_one_letter_code
_entity_poly.pdbx_strand_id
1 'polypeptide(L)'
;MEIQVNHFVHTLSLNHPKQPLHSHHHHRRTAVVVHAVSSNPQQLIKSGTVIAILPKDAAAAMNEKGYQLLDIRPQWEREKSRVSGSMHVPLFVQDMDNGLITLLKKWVHFGYIGLWTGQYFTMMNPDFVDQVEKIVPDKSAKLLVACGEGLRSMMATSKLHKSGYKNLGWLAGGFNRAVDGDFPEVEGPEKLQYATIGGASYYFLKILILLQAVGKSNS
;
A
#
# COMPACT_ATOMS: atom_id res chain seq x y z
N MET A 1 17.87 -22.61 65.43
CA MET A 1 18.07 -21.23 64.95
C MET A 1 18.40 -21.29 63.47
N GLU A 2 17.39 -21.07 62.62
CA GLU A 2 17.57 -20.61 61.23
C GLU A 2 18.06 -19.17 61.24
N ILE A 3 18.85 -18.75 60.25
CA ILE A 3 18.73 -17.39 59.69
C ILE A 3 19.01 -17.42 58.17
N GLN A 4 18.01 -16.98 57.42
CA GLN A 4 18.02 -16.63 56.00
C GLN A 4 18.43 -15.15 55.84
N VAL A 5 19.11 -14.83 54.74
CA VAL A 5 19.78 -13.54 54.51
C VAL A 5 18.92 -12.62 53.64
N ASN A 6 18.75 -11.35 54.05
CA ASN A 6 18.23 -10.26 53.22
C ASN A 6 19.27 -9.15 53.16
N HIS A 7 19.50 -8.57 51.97
CA HIS A 7 20.27 -7.34 51.81
C HIS A 7 19.41 -6.21 51.27
N PHE A 8 19.36 -5.14 52.07
CA PHE A 8 18.76 -3.83 51.84
C PHE A 8 19.74 -2.91 51.10
N VAL A 9 19.23 -1.94 50.33
CA VAL A 9 19.94 -0.68 50.09
C VAL A 9 18.94 0.49 50.21
N HIS A 10 19.21 1.36 51.18
CA HIS A 10 18.57 2.65 51.43
C HIS A 10 19.48 3.77 50.93
N THR A 11 18.93 4.90 50.47
CA THR A 11 19.01 6.21 51.19
C THR A 11 18.39 7.36 50.39
N LEU A 12 17.78 8.30 51.13
CA LEU A 12 17.06 9.51 50.71
C LEU A 12 17.85 10.77 51.12
N SER A 13 17.56 11.90 50.45
CA SER A 13 17.16 13.22 51.02
C SER A 13 18.04 14.45 50.71
N LEU A 14 17.41 15.55 50.24
CA LEU A 14 17.21 16.87 50.91
C LEU A 14 17.02 18.07 49.93
N ASN A 15 16.14 19.01 50.32
CA ASN A 15 15.63 20.17 49.55
C ASN A 15 16.24 21.55 49.96
N HIS A 16 16.51 22.42 48.95
CA HIS A 16 16.38 23.92 48.77
C HIS A 16 16.62 24.96 49.92
N PRO A 17 17.14 26.21 49.65
CA PRO A 17 16.33 27.33 49.03
C PRO A 17 17.03 28.50 48.22
N LYS A 18 16.27 29.06 47.22
CA LYS A 18 16.02 30.45 46.63
C LYS A 18 17.13 31.56 46.51
N GLN A 19 17.59 32.00 45.30
CA GLN A 19 17.17 33.11 44.33
C GLN A 19 17.94 34.47 44.48
N PRO A 20 18.05 35.43 43.48
CA PRO A 20 17.66 35.45 42.05
C PRO A 20 18.64 36.12 41.01
N LEU A 21 18.21 36.08 39.72
CA LEU A 21 18.43 37.04 38.61
C LEU A 21 19.71 36.96 37.72
N HIS A 22 19.55 36.52 36.46
CA HIS A 22 19.85 37.30 35.24
C HIS A 22 19.35 36.58 33.97
N SER A 23 19.23 37.35 32.90
CA SER A 23 18.30 37.26 31.78
C SER A 23 18.76 36.45 30.55
N HIS A 24 17.77 36.09 29.72
CA HIS A 24 17.80 35.84 28.27
C HIS A 24 18.33 34.47 27.77
N HIS A 25 17.41 33.63 27.28
CA HIS A 25 17.18 33.41 25.84
C HIS A 25 16.06 32.37 25.65
N HIS A 26 14.91 32.81 25.13
CA HIS A 26 13.83 31.91 24.74
C HIS A 26 14.21 31.17 23.45
N HIS A 27 14.77 29.96 23.57
CA HIS A 27 14.62 28.98 22.51
C HIS A 27 13.22 28.38 22.61
N ARG A 28 12.29 28.99 21.89
CA ARG A 28 10.98 28.42 21.56
C ARG A 28 11.23 27.15 20.76
N ARG A 29 11.41 26.01 21.44
CA ARG A 29 11.28 24.69 20.82
C ARG A 29 9.80 24.54 20.47
N THR A 30 9.43 24.93 19.26
CA THR A 30 8.20 24.45 18.63
C THR A 30 8.30 22.93 18.62
N ALA A 31 7.66 22.29 19.61
CA ALA A 31 7.30 20.90 19.50
C ALA A 31 6.38 20.81 18.28
N VAL A 32 6.94 20.35 17.16
CA VAL A 32 6.14 19.94 16.01
C VAL A 32 5.33 18.75 16.50
N VAL A 33 4.09 19.02 16.90
CA VAL A 33 3.10 17.97 17.12
C VAL A 33 2.79 17.42 15.73
N VAL A 34 3.51 16.38 15.35
CA VAL A 34 3.13 15.57 14.20
C VAL A 34 1.85 14.85 14.61
N HIS A 35 0.70 15.41 14.23
CA HIS A 35 -0.54 14.66 14.25
C HIS A 35 -0.39 13.54 13.21
N ALA A 36 -0.01 12.35 13.65
CA ALA A 36 -0.20 11.15 12.87
C ALA A 36 -1.71 10.96 12.67
N VAL A 37 -2.24 11.54 11.59
CA VAL A 37 -3.65 11.35 11.17
C VAL A 37 -3.79 9.95 10.57
N SER A 38 -3.72 8.94 11.42
CA SER A 38 -3.96 7.55 11.07
C SER A 38 -5.38 7.16 11.50
N SER A 39 -6.38 7.40 10.65
CA SER A 39 -7.46 6.42 10.59
C SER A 39 -6.84 5.16 9.99
N ASN A 40 -6.58 4.18 10.86
CA ASN A 40 -5.92 2.94 10.47
C ASN A 40 -6.84 2.24 9.45
N PRO A 41 -6.38 1.91 8.24
CA PRO A 41 -7.19 1.20 7.26
C PRO A 41 -7.82 -0.09 7.78
N GLN A 42 -7.13 -0.77 8.71
CA GLN A 42 -7.65 -1.97 9.37
C GLN A 42 -8.83 -1.66 10.29
N GLN A 43 -8.89 -0.47 10.89
CA GLN A 43 -10.05 -0.02 11.66
C GLN A 43 -11.25 0.21 10.74
N LEU A 44 -11.06 0.76 9.54
CA LEU A 44 -12.15 0.96 8.58
C LEU A 44 -12.76 -0.35 8.09
N ILE A 45 -11.95 -1.39 7.96
CA ILE A 45 -12.43 -2.75 7.63
C ILE A 45 -13.15 -3.34 8.84
N LYS A 46 -12.56 -3.23 10.05
CA LYS A 46 -13.18 -3.72 11.29
C LYS A 46 -14.48 -3.01 11.64
N SER A 47 -14.63 -1.73 11.32
CA SER A 47 -15.85 -0.96 11.51
C SER A 47 -16.91 -1.24 10.45
N GLY A 48 -16.60 -2.03 9.41
CA GLY A 48 -17.49 -2.29 8.28
C GLY A 48 -17.64 -1.11 7.32
N THR A 49 -16.86 -0.05 7.49
CA THR A 49 -16.87 1.15 6.63
C THR A 49 -16.27 0.86 5.25
N VAL A 50 -15.31 -0.06 5.18
CA VAL A 50 -14.76 -0.59 3.92
C VAL A 50 -15.06 -2.07 3.86
N ILE A 51 -15.69 -2.51 2.78
CA ILE A 51 -16.08 -3.91 2.59
C ILE A 51 -14.92 -4.67 1.94
N ALA A 52 -14.45 -5.74 2.58
CA ALA A 52 -13.48 -6.64 1.97
C ALA A 52 -14.17 -7.53 0.93
N ILE A 53 -13.66 -7.53 -0.30
CA ILE A 53 -14.15 -8.36 -1.41
C ILE A 53 -13.01 -9.26 -1.86
N LEU A 54 -13.25 -10.57 -1.90
CA LEU A 54 -12.27 -11.53 -2.41
C LEU A 54 -12.30 -11.55 -3.94
N PRO A 55 -11.20 -11.91 -4.63
CA PRO A 55 -11.17 -12.02 -6.09
C PRO A 55 -12.31 -12.85 -6.67
N LYS A 56 -12.59 -14.02 -6.09
CA LYS A 56 -13.72 -14.88 -6.49
C LYS A 56 -15.11 -14.22 -6.47
N ASP A 57 -15.27 -13.16 -5.66
CA ASP A 57 -16.53 -12.43 -5.51
C ASP A 57 -16.52 -11.11 -6.31
N ALA A 58 -15.41 -10.80 -6.99
CA ALA A 58 -15.22 -9.52 -7.67
C ALA A 58 -16.15 -9.35 -8.88
N ALA A 59 -16.30 -10.38 -9.72
CA ALA A 59 -17.24 -10.35 -10.83
C ALA A 59 -18.68 -10.08 -10.38
N ALA A 60 -19.16 -10.77 -9.33
CA ALA A 60 -20.50 -10.54 -8.76
C ALA A 60 -20.61 -9.12 -8.15
N ALA A 61 -19.57 -8.65 -7.46
CA ALA A 61 -19.55 -7.29 -6.94
C ALA A 61 -19.66 -6.24 -8.06
N MET A 62 -18.98 -6.45 -9.19
CA MET A 62 -19.02 -5.54 -10.32
C MET A 62 -20.36 -5.59 -11.05
N ASN A 63 -20.81 -6.79 -11.45
CA ASN A 63 -21.96 -6.97 -12.32
C ASN A 63 -23.31 -6.82 -11.59
N GLU A 64 -23.42 -7.34 -10.37
CA GLU A 64 -24.70 -7.38 -9.64
C GLU A 64 -24.81 -6.23 -8.64
N LYS A 65 -23.72 -5.93 -7.92
CA LYS A 65 -23.72 -4.91 -6.86
C LYS A 65 -23.35 -3.53 -7.37
N GLY A 66 -22.93 -3.40 -8.63
CA GLY A 66 -22.61 -2.13 -9.30
C GLY A 66 -21.31 -1.49 -8.84
N TYR A 67 -20.35 -2.29 -8.37
CA TYR A 67 -19.01 -1.76 -8.04
C TYR A 67 -18.24 -1.44 -9.31
N GLN A 68 -17.70 -0.22 -9.37
CA GLN A 68 -16.76 0.18 -10.42
C GLN A 68 -15.33 -0.12 -9.96
N LEU A 69 -14.59 -0.88 -10.75
CA LEU A 69 -13.22 -1.27 -10.40
C LEU A 69 -12.26 -0.10 -10.63
N LEU A 70 -11.56 0.31 -9.57
CA LEU A 70 -10.47 1.27 -9.60
C LEU A 70 -9.14 0.54 -9.39
N ASP A 71 -8.41 0.35 -10.48
CA ASP A 71 -7.04 -0.15 -10.46
C ASP A 71 -6.10 1.01 -10.06
N ILE A 72 -5.36 0.82 -8.97
CA ILE A 72 -4.43 1.84 -8.46
C ILE A 72 -2.97 1.43 -8.61
N ARG A 73 -2.70 0.35 -9.36
CA ARG A 73 -1.33 -0.08 -9.64
C ARG A 73 -0.62 0.95 -10.50
N PRO A 74 0.71 1.02 -10.43
CA PRO A 74 1.49 1.79 -11.38
C PRO A 74 1.29 1.29 -12.82
N GLN A 75 1.57 2.17 -13.78
CA GLN A 75 1.29 1.93 -15.19
C GLN A 75 1.96 0.65 -15.73
N TRP A 76 3.23 0.39 -15.39
CA TRP A 76 3.96 -0.80 -15.86
C TRP A 76 3.39 -2.14 -15.34
N GLU A 77 2.67 -2.15 -14.21
CA GLU A 77 1.95 -3.36 -13.76
C GLU A 77 0.65 -3.53 -14.54
N ARG A 78 -0.02 -2.42 -14.88
CA ARG A 78 -1.28 -2.42 -15.63
C ARG A 78 -1.10 -2.80 -17.10
N GLU A 79 0.01 -2.40 -17.70
CA GLU A 79 0.33 -2.74 -19.10
C GLU A 79 0.51 -4.25 -19.33
N LYS A 80 0.95 -4.99 -18.30
CA LYS A 80 1.08 -6.45 -18.37
C LYS A 80 -0.27 -7.16 -18.35
N SER A 81 -1.21 -6.67 -17.54
CA SER A 81 -2.54 -7.24 -17.41
C SER A 81 -3.47 -6.27 -16.70
N ARG A 82 -4.72 -6.16 -17.13
CA ARG A 82 -5.76 -5.33 -16.51
C ARG A 82 -7.13 -5.93 -16.73
N VAL A 83 -8.08 -5.61 -15.85
CA VAL A 83 -9.49 -5.92 -16.07
C VAL A 83 -10.05 -4.93 -17.10
N SER A 84 -10.73 -5.44 -18.13
CA SER A 84 -11.40 -4.63 -19.16
C SER A 84 -12.40 -3.66 -18.52
N GLY A 85 -12.50 -2.44 -19.04
CA GLY A 85 -13.37 -1.40 -18.52
C GLY A 85 -13.03 -0.85 -17.13
N SER A 86 -11.96 -1.32 -16.47
CA SER A 86 -11.53 -0.79 -15.17
C SER A 86 -10.97 0.63 -15.28
N MET A 87 -11.31 1.49 -14.33
CA MET A 87 -10.72 2.81 -14.19
C MET A 87 -9.30 2.69 -13.63
N HIS A 88 -8.44 3.66 -13.96
CA HIS A 88 -7.04 3.64 -13.53
C HIS A 88 -6.60 4.99 -12.99
N VAL A 89 -6.13 4.99 -11.74
CA VAL A 89 -5.44 6.11 -11.13
C VAL A 89 -4.31 5.57 -10.26
N PRO A 90 -3.03 5.67 -10.67
CA PRO A 90 -1.93 5.08 -9.93
C PRO A 90 -1.76 5.78 -8.58
N LEU A 91 -1.71 4.99 -7.49
CA LEU A 91 -1.39 5.53 -6.16
C LEU A 91 0.10 5.85 -6.03
N PHE A 92 0.94 5.10 -6.75
CA PHE A 92 2.38 5.30 -6.82
C PHE A 92 2.78 5.52 -8.27
N VAL A 93 3.58 6.55 -8.49
CA VAL A 93 4.13 6.94 -9.78
C VAL A 93 5.65 6.92 -9.72
N GLN A 94 6.30 6.84 -10.87
CA GLN A 94 7.75 6.88 -10.93
C GLN A 94 8.27 8.22 -10.43
N ASP A 95 9.29 8.20 -9.59
CA ASP A 95 9.94 9.41 -9.12
C ASP A 95 10.99 9.85 -10.15
N MET A 96 10.74 11.00 -10.77
CA MET A 96 11.59 11.59 -11.80
C MET A 96 12.61 12.60 -11.24
N ASP A 97 12.69 12.80 -9.92
CA ASP A 97 13.69 13.67 -9.32
C ASP A 97 15.10 13.13 -9.56
N ASN A 98 15.98 13.99 -10.07
CA ASN A 98 17.34 13.66 -10.45
C ASN A 98 18.38 14.39 -9.58
N GLY A 99 17.99 14.89 -8.41
CA GLY A 99 18.92 15.43 -7.43
C GLY A 99 20.02 14.42 -7.05
N LEU A 100 21.21 14.92 -6.67
CA LEU A 100 22.40 14.09 -6.42
C LEU A 100 22.16 12.96 -5.39
N ILE A 101 21.39 13.28 -4.33
CA ILE A 101 20.99 12.32 -3.28
C ILE A 101 19.98 11.31 -3.83
N THR A 102 19.02 11.76 -4.65
CA THR A 102 18.01 10.91 -5.28
C THR A 102 18.62 9.97 -6.31
N LEU A 103 19.64 10.42 -7.05
CA LEU A 103 20.38 9.59 -7.99
C LEU A 103 21.15 8.47 -7.29
N LEU A 104 21.81 8.78 -6.17
CA LEU A 104 22.44 7.76 -5.32
C LEU A 104 21.42 6.73 -4.81
N LYS A 105 20.26 7.19 -4.32
CA LYS A 105 19.16 6.31 -3.89
C LYS A 105 18.64 5.44 -5.02
N LYS A 106 18.43 6.01 -6.22
CA LYS A 106 18.02 5.29 -7.42
C LYS A 106 19.04 4.22 -7.79
N TRP A 107 20.33 4.53 -7.74
CA TRP A 107 21.40 3.56 -8.01
C TRP A 107 21.37 2.36 -7.06
N VAL A 108 21.30 2.61 -5.76
CA VAL A 108 21.22 1.53 -4.75
C VAL A 108 19.92 0.72 -4.93
N HIS A 109 18.79 1.39 -5.13
CA HIS A 109 17.50 0.75 -5.33
C HIS A 109 17.50 -0.12 -6.59
N PHE A 110 17.95 0.42 -7.72
CA PHE A 110 17.95 -0.26 -9.02
C PHE A 110 18.93 -1.45 -9.03
N GLY A 111 20.10 -1.31 -8.41
CA GLY A 111 21.11 -2.39 -8.37
C GLY A 111 20.66 -3.60 -7.55
N TYR A 112 20.11 -3.39 -6.35
CA TYR A 112 19.87 -4.50 -5.40
C TYR A 112 18.45 -5.06 -5.44
N ILE A 113 17.44 -4.21 -5.63
CA ILE A 113 16.03 -4.61 -5.49
C ILE A 113 15.30 -4.42 -6.82
N GLY A 114 15.46 -3.26 -7.46
CA GLY A 114 14.77 -2.91 -8.69
C GLY A 114 15.11 -3.84 -9.87
N LEU A 115 16.36 -4.24 -10.04
CA LEU A 115 16.75 -5.21 -11.07
C LEU A 115 16.12 -6.59 -10.81
N TRP A 116 16.05 -7.03 -9.55
CA TRP A 116 15.53 -8.35 -9.20
C TRP A 116 14.00 -8.42 -9.22
N THR A 117 13.32 -7.44 -8.62
CA THR A 117 11.86 -7.43 -8.46
C THR A 117 11.14 -6.60 -9.53
N GLY A 118 11.87 -5.83 -10.33
CA GLY A 118 11.33 -4.90 -11.32
C GLY A 118 10.69 -3.66 -10.72
N GLN A 119 10.97 -3.37 -9.44
CA GLN A 119 10.42 -2.19 -8.78
C GLN A 119 11.13 -0.94 -9.25
N TYR A 120 10.35 0.01 -9.77
CA TYR A 120 10.83 1.35 -10.03
C TYR A 120 10.95 2.12 -8.72
N PHE A 121 11.86 3.08 -8.69
CA PHE A 121 11.89 4.06 -7.62
C PHE A 121 10.62 4.91 -7.72
N THR A 122 9.73 4.78 -6.74
CA THR A 122 8.38 5.36 -6.78
C THR A 122 8.14 6.37 -5.69
N MET A 123 7.31 7.34 -6.00
CA MET A 123 6.72 8.27 -5.03
C MET A 123 5.20 8.10 -5.00
N MET A 124 4.58 8.54 -3.91
CA MET A 124 3.13 8.62 -3.81
C MET A 124 2.62 9.70 -4.76
N ASN A 125 1.59 9.39 -5.55
CA ASN A 125 0.93 10.37 -6.42
C ASN A 125 0.23 11.44 -5.55
N PRO A 126 0.69 12.71 -5.56
CA PRO A 126 0.08 13.76 -4.75
C PRO A 126 -1.36 14.07 -5.22
N ASP A 127 -1.62 13.93 -6.51
CA ASP A 127 -2.89 14.25 -7.16
C ASP A 127 -3.85 13.04 -7.18
N PHE A 128 -3.53 11.96 -6.46
CA PHE A 128 -4.29 10.71 -6.50
C PHE A 128 -5.78 10.91 -6.24
N VAL A 129 -6.13 11.65 -5.18
CA VAL A 129 -7.54 11.87 -4.83
C VAL A 129 -8.20 12.69 -5.92
N ASP A 130 -7.64 13.85 -6.27
CA ASP A 130 -8.16 14.76 -7.28
C ASP A 130 -8.38 14.07 -8.65
N GLN A 131 -7.48 13.19 -9.05
CA GLN A 131 -7.63 12.40 -10.28
C GLN A 131 -8.79 11.40 -10.18
N VAL A 132 -8.98 10.76 -9.02
CA VAL A 132 -10.16 9.91 -8.79
C VAL A 132 -11.44 10.74 -8.79
N GLU A 133 -11.46 11.94 -8.21
CA GLU A 133 -12.65 12.81 -8.20
C GLU A 133 -13.04 13.27 -9.61
N LYS A 134 -12.07 13.52 -10.48
CA LYS A 134 -12.32 13.88 -11.87
C LYS A 134 -13.00 12.76 -12.65
N ILE A 135 -12.63 11.51 -12.37
CA ILE A 135 -13.19 10.34 -13.05
C ILE A 135 -14.52 9.92 -12.40
N VAL A 136 -14.60 9.98 -11.07
CA VAL A 136 -15.76 9.57 -10.26
C VAL A 136 -16.17 10.73 -9.33
N PRO A 137 -16.87 11.75 -9.85
CA PRO A 137 -17.27 12.90 -9.05
C PRO A 137 -18.31 12.54 -7.98
N ASP A 138 -19.13 11.51 -8.23
CA ASP A 138 -20.11 11.02 -7.27
C ASP A 138 -19.45 10.23 -6.12
N LYS A 139 -19.42 10.84 -4.94
CA LYS A 139 -18.88 10.23 -3.70
C LYS A 139 -19.71 9.09 -3.15
N SER A 140 -20.94 8.92 -3.63
CA SER A 140 -21.81 7.80 -3.30
C SER A 140 -21.63 6.59 -4.24
N ALA A 141 -20.86 6.75 -5.33
CA ALA A 141 -20.53 5.64 -6.21
C ALA A 141 -19.80 4.52 -5.46
N LYS A 142 -20.11 3.26 -5.82
CA LYS A 142 -19.46 2.08 -5.26
C LYS A 142 -18.13 1.83 -5.97
N LEU A 143 -17.03 1.94 -5.26
CA LEU A 143 -15.68 1.74 -5.82
C LEU A 143 -15.04 0.49 -5.24
N LEU A 144 -14.65 -0.44 -6.09
CA LEU A 144 -13.81 -1.57 -5.70
C LEU A 144 -12.36 -1.20 -6.00
N VAL A 145 -11.57 -0.94 -4.96
CA VAL A 145 -10.19 -0.49 -5.10
C VAL A 145 -9.26 -1.68 -5.07
N ALA A 146 -8.46 -1.83 -6.13
CA ALA A 146 -7.60 -2.98 -6.34
C ALA A 146 -6.14 -2.57 -6.60
N CYS A 147 -5.22 -3.35 -6.05
CA CYS A 147 -3.81 -3.28 -6.39
C CYS A 147 -3.23 -4.69 -6.51
N GLY A 148 -1.90 -4.81 -6.61
CA GLY A 148 -1.23 -6.11 -6.67
C GLY A 148 -1.55 -7.07 -5.52
N GLU A 149 -1.26 -6.68 -4.28
CA GLU A 149 -1.33 -7.56 -3.09
C GLU A 149 -2.40 -7.14 -2.08
N GLY A 150 -3.14 -6.06 -2.35
CA GLY A 150 -4.16 -5.51 -1.46
C GLY A 150 -3.65 -4.44 -0.48
N LEU A 151 -2.36 -4.36 -0.16
CA LEU A 151 -1.87 -3.38 0.83
C LEU A 151 -1.99 -1.93 0.35
N ARG A 152 -1.56 -1.67 -0.90
CA ARG A 152 -1.67 -0.32 -1.49
C ARG A 152 -3.13 0.11 -1.64
N SER A 153 -4.04 -0.80 -2.00
CA SER A 153 -5.45 -0.48 -2.18
C SER A 153 -6.13 -0.21 -0.84
N MET A 154 -5.73 -0.90 0.22
CA MET A 154 -6.17 -0.62 1.58
C MET A 154 -5.74 0.78 2.06
N MET A 155 -4.54 1.25 1.67
CA MET A 155 -4.14 2.64 1.93
C MET A 155 -4.96 3.64 1.11
N ALA A 156 -5.20 3.35 -0.18
CA ALA A 156 -6.02 4.20 -1.04
C ALA A 156 -7.46 4.32 -0.55
N THR A 157 -8.09 3.24 -0.05
CA THR A 157 -9.44 3.31 0.50
C THR A 157 -9.52 4.24 1.71
N SER A 158 -8.50 4.27 2.59
CA SER A 158 -8.45 5.24 3.69
C SER A 158 -8.36 6.68 3.19
N LYS A 159 -7.55 6.95 2.15
CA LYS A 159 -7.48 8.28 1.51
C LYS A 159 -8.81 8.69 0.88
N LEU A 160 -9.44 7.80 0.11
CA LEU A 160 -10.72 8.05 -0.55
C LEU A 160 -11.84 8.26 0.47
N HIS A 161 -11.88 7.46 1.53
CA HIS A 161 -12.84 7.63 2.62
C HIS A 161 -12.70 9.01 3.28
N LYS A 162 -11.47 9.44 3.56
CA LYS A 162 -11.21 10.80 4.10
C LYS A 162 -11.66 11.91 3.15
N SER A 163 -11.62 11.69 1.84
CA SER A 163 -12.15 12.62 0.82
C SER A 163 -13.67 12.53 0.62
N GLY A 164 -14.37 11.71 1.43
CA GLY A 164 -15.83 11.63 1.46
C GLY A 164 -16.46 10.50 0.66
N TYR A 165 -15.68 9.62 0.02
CA TYR A 165 -16.26 8.41 -0.60
C TYR A 165 -16.83 7.47 0.45
N LYS A 166 -18.09 7.08 0.27
CA LYS A 166 -18.84 6.34 1.31
C LYS A 166 -18.88 4.83 1.06
N ASN A 167 -18.91 4.42 -0.20
CA ASN A 167 -19.15 3.03 -0.60
C ASN A 167 -17.89 2.41 -1.18
N LEU A 168 -16.94 2.08 -0.30
CA LEU A 168 -15.63 1.56 -0.70
C LEU A 168 -15.54 0.05 -0.46
N GLY A 169 -15.24 -0.67 -1.53
CA GLY A 169 -14.79 -2.05 -1.53
C GLY A 169 -13.27 -2.11 -1.64
N TRP A 170 -12.67 -3.06 -0.94
CA TRP A 170 -11.24 -3.35 -1.01
C TRP A 170 -11.04 -4.77 -1.54
N LEU A 171 -10.27 -4.91 -2.63
CA LEU A 171 -9.92 -6.22 -3.16
C LEU A 171 -8.88 -6.91 -2.25
N ALA A 172 -9.35 -7.83 -1.42
CA ALA A 172 -8.55 -8.46 -0.38
C ALA A 172 -7.50 -9.42 -0.98
N GLY A 173 -6.23 -9.08 -0.76
CA GLY A 173 -5.09 -9.80 -1.36
C GLY A 173 -4.76 -9.39 -2.80
N GLY A 174 -5.52 -8.45 -3.36
CA GLY A 174 -5.25 -7.87 -4.68
C GLY A 174 -5.32 -8.86 -5.85
N PHE A 175 -4.81 -8.41 -7.00
CA PHE A 175 -4.78 -9.20 -8.23
C PHE A 175 -3.88 -10.43 -8.16
N ASN A 176 -2.89 -10.47 -7.26
CA ASN A 176 -2.01 -11.63 -7.07
C ASN A 176 -2.77 -12.90 -6.65
N ARG A 177 -3.97 -12.76 -6.10
CA ARG A 177 -4.84 -13.88 -5.71
C ARG A 177 -5.97 -14.16 -6.71
N ALA A 178 -6.01 -13.42 -7.81
CA ALA A 178 -7.02 -13.61 -8.84
C ALA A 178 -6.68 -14.82 -9.70
N VAL A 179 -7.69 -15.62 -10.00
CA VAL A 179 -7.62 -16.71 -10.98
C VAL A 179 -8.51 -16.43 -12.18
N ASP A 180 -8.39 -17.27 -13.22
CA ASP A 180 -9.20 -17.14 -14.42
C ASP A 180 -10.69 -17.29 -14.05
N GLY A 181 -11.52 -16.34 -14.47
CA GLY A 181 -12.97 -16.30 -14.16
C GLY A 181 -13.36 -15.41 -12.96
N ASP A 182 -12.41 -14.95 -12.14
CA ASP A 182 -12.71 -14.03 -11.03
C ASP A 182 -13.16 -12.63 -11.50
N PHE A 183 -12.78 -12.27 -12.73
CA PHE A 183 -13.14 -11.02 -13.39
C PHE A 183 -13.78 -11.28 -14.76
N PRO A 184 -14.70 -10.41 -15.23
CA PRO A 184 -15.46 -10.65 -16.46
C PRO A 184 -14.59 -10.78 -17.71
N GLU A 185 -13.64 -9.86 -17.87
CA GLU A 185 -12.73 -9.83 -19.00
C GLU A 185 -11.39 -9.22 -18.56
N VAL A 186 -10.29 -9.84 -19.01
CA VAL A 186 -8.92 -9.45 -18.67
C VAL A 186 -8.14 -9.23 -19.96
N GLU A 187 -7.51 -8.07 -20.08
CA GLU A 187 -6.69 -7.65 -21.20
C GLU A 187 -5.21 -7.64 -20.83
N GLY A 188 -4.35 -8.02 -21.78
CA GLY A 188 -2.90 -7.91 -21.66
C GLY A 188 -2.18 -9.22 -21.94
N PRO A 189 -0.84 -9.16 -22.12
CA PRO A 189 -0.03 -10.33 -22.45
C PRO A 189 0.13 -11.33 -21.29
N GLU A 190 -0.17 -10.93 -20.05
CA GLU A 190 0.06 -11.73 -18.85
C GLU A 190 -1.22 -11.93 -18.04
N LYS A 191 -1.19 -12.92 -17.12
CA LYS A 191 -2.26 -13.09 -16.13
C LYS A 191 -2.20 -12.01 -15.05
N LEU A 192 -3.36 -11.60 -14.53
CA LEU A 192 -3.46 -10.63 -13.44
C LEU A 192 -2.60 -11.00 -12.23
N GLN A 193 -2.58 -12.29 -11.88
CA GLN A 193 -1.79 -12.83 -10.77
C GLN A 193 -0.27 -12.59 -10.88
N TYR A 194 0.25 -12.42 -12.10
CA TYR A 194 1.69 -12.26 -12.35
C TYR A 194 2.08 -10.83 -12.75
N ALA A 195 1.10 -9.95 -12.95
CA ALA A 195 1.33 -8.60 -13.45
C ALA A 195 2.15 -7.72 -12.49
N THR A 196 2.24 -8.09 -11.21
CA THR A 196 3.08 -7.41 -10.21
C THR A 196 4.54 -7.83 -10.26
N ILE A 197 4.85 -8.98 -10.87
CA ILE A 197 6.19 -9.56 -10.88
C ILE A 197 6.98 -8.92 -12.02
N GLY A 198 8.15 -8.35 -11.70
CA GLY A 198 9.04 -7.73 -12.68
C GLY A 198 10.50 -8.15 -12.50
N GLY A 199 11.38 -7.51 -13.27
CA GLY A 199 12.82 -7.70 -13.18
C GLY A 199 13.25 -9.13 -13.52
N ALA A 200 14.37 -9.56 -12.96
CA ALA A 200 14.88 -10.93 -13.11
C ALA A 200 13.88 -11.99 -12.61
N SER A 201 13.11 -11.69 -11.56
CA SER A 201 12.11 -12.61 -11.00
C SER A 201 11.04 -13.04 -12.02
N TYR A 202 10.68 -12.14 -12.93
CA TYR A 202 9.70 -12.44 -13.98
C TYR A 202 10.21 -13.48 -14.97
N TYR A 203 11.47 -13.38 -15.41
CA TYR A 203 12.09 -14.37 -16.28
C TYR A 203 12.26 -15.72 -15.58
N PHE A 204 12.65 -15.69 -14.30
CA PHE A 204 12.73 -16.90 -13.48
C PHE A 204 11.38 -17.61 -13.38
N LEU A 205 10.30 -16.87 -13.12
CA LEU A 205 8.94 -17.42 -13.12
C LEU A 205 8.57 -18.06 -14.47
N LYS A 206 8.88 -17.40 -15.59
CA LYS A 206 8.60 -17.96 -16.93
C LYS A 206 9.31 -19.28 -17.17
N ILE A 207 10.57 -19.39 -16.74
CA ILE A 207 11.34 -20.64 -16.82
C ILE A 207 10.67 -21.72 -15.96
N LEU A 208 10.28 -21.42 -14.73
CA LEU A 208 9.60 -22.38 -13.86
C LEU A 208 8.28 -22.90 -14.46
N ILE A 209 7.47 -22.01 -15.03
CA ILE A 209 6.21 -22.39 -15.69
C ILE A 209 6.48 -23.30 -16.89
N LEU A 210 7.50 -22.99 -17.70
CA LEU A 210 7.90 -23.82 -18.83
C LEU A 210 8.34 -25.22 -18.38
N LEU A 211 9.18 -25.32 -17.35
CA LEU A 211 9.64 -26.59 -16.81
C LEU A 211 8.49 -27.44 -16.26
N GLN A 212 7.52 -26.82 -15.56
CA GLN A 212 6.33 -27.52 -15.09
C GLN A 212 5.46 -28.04 -16.23
N ALA A 213 5.29 -27.26 -17.30
CA ALA A 213 4.53 -27.68 -18.48
C ALA A 213 5.17 -28.90 -19.16
N VAL A 214 6.49 -28.91 -19.34
CA VAL A 214 7.25 -30.04 -19.91
C VAL A 214 7.20 -31.27 -19.00
N GLY A 215 7.33 -31.09 -17.68
CA GLY A 215 7.21 -32.22 -16.74
C GLY A 215 5.85 -32.89 -16.80
N LYS A 216 4.78 -32.10 -16.95
CA LYS A 216 3.40 -32.58 -17.00
C LYS A 216 3.01 -33.19 -18.34
N SER A 217 3.69 -32.85 -19.45
CA SER A 217 3.48 -33.52 -20.74
C SER A 217 4.17 -34.88 -20.85
N ASN A 218 5.14 -35.14 -19.98
CA ASN A 218 5.96 -36.36 -19.97
C ASN A 218 5.52 -37.37 -18.89
N SER A 219 4.43 -37.10 -18.15
CA SER A 219 3.82 -37.98 -17.15
C SER A 219 2.38 -38.31 -17.55
#